data_AF-A0A8S1J869-F1
#
_entry.id   AF-A0A8S1J869-F1
#
_cell.length_a   1.000
_cell.length_b   1.000
_cell.length_c   1.000
_cell.angle_alpha   90.00
_cell.angle_beta   90.00
_cell.angle_gamma   90.00
#
_symmetry.space_group_name_H-M   'P 1'
#
loop_
_entity.id
_entity.type
_entity.pdbx_description
1 polymer ?
#
loop_
_entity_poly.entity_id
_entity_poly.type
_entity_poly.pdbx_seq_one_letter_code
_entity_poly.pdbx_strand_id
1 'polypeptide(L)'
;MASKDRLFPLDVPYARVHQWLAERGKLPPDWRKRHAAIQAKLTEASRDLPPGFLGQLEGGEDAPLDYFRAIEVRDRLAEGSERGLFGGLVGAAAVWDRLVKAYEKSLTHLGEAGLTLAQNVDYEIPFLKKAAEGLNKQVSDLEKRRAESLKSAANAAAGFRRAHEALGIAGVKIGEEVRAMGEGVYGAMEAAIEACRDPRLEEGVRFYAEFVCCAHSAGEGPGEHTEDNLLPTLKQVRDGTVEALPEEAAKRGPSDAMESVGAEEHREMCTDLGGDAVAGGAGALGGIDWDIQLEDEAQPSLEAADSEAPGPVDIDWDVSIEDIKQEEAGTADSSVGLEVQWDLPEVKEAGQQPAGEQPADGAAPGLDGTECTASGAVRRIVFDPKFRGQVLDDLHELQAFLAQRQEGLSEATGLVAIGVLSEAVGGVEADTLGGMLEAVDAALAAFTGQRPKQLLLIKTSQRFLDRLVKDLEQKRSQEGKWKRSAAAAERRRKDLSQQLAASSVKLAGLIKRTWRVKVEVEKMISAQFQGRTINILGDINSVLSGS
;
A
#
# COMPACT_ATOMS: atom_id res chain seq x y z
N MET A 1 -37.84 44.83 -60.70
CA MET A 1 -38.52 44.06 -59.64
C MET A 1 -37.62 42.92 -59.20
N ALA A 2 -36.77 43.14 -58.19
CA ALA A 2 -35.98 42.07 -57.56
C ALA A 2 -36.88 41.39 -56.51
N SER A 3 -37.17 40.11 -56.69
CA SER A 3 -38.08 39.34 -55.82
C SER A 3 -37.71 39.46 -54.34
N LYS A 4 -38.72 39.67 -53.50
CA LYS A 4 -38.65 39.67 -52.01
C LYS A 4 -38.06 38.37 -51.44
N ASP A 5 -37.96 37.30 -52.23
CA ASP A 5 -37.36 36.01 -51.85
C ASP A 5 -35.83 36.06 -51.65
N ARG A 6 -35.17 37.17 -52.01
CA ARG A 6 -33.71 37.34 -51.85
C ARG A 6 -33.25 37.64 -50.41
N LEU A 7 -34.18 37.93 -49.49
CA LEU A 7 -33.86 38.35 -48.13
C LEU A 7 -33.76 37.21 -47.11
N PHE A 8 -34.33 36.03 -47.38
CA PHE A 8 -34.32 34.94 -46.40
C PHE A 8 -33.07 34.07 -46.56
N PRO A 9 -32.30 33.81 -45.48
CA PRO A 9 -31.20 32.86 -45.54
C PRO A 9 -31.69 31.46 -45.94
N LEU A 10 -30.83 30.71 -46.63
CA LEU A 10 -31.06 29.30 -46.93
C LEU A 10 -30.29 28.44 -45.94
N ASP A 11 -31.02 27.61 -45.22
CA ASP A 11 -30.41 26.69 -44.27
C ASP A 11 -30.22 25.32 -44.92
N VAL A 12 -29.01 24.78 -44.78
CA VAL A 12 -28.60 23.50 -45.36
C VAL A 12 -28.13 22.58 -44.24
N PRO A 13 -28.72 21.37 -44.08
CA PRO A 13 -28.21 20.40 -43.12
C PRO A 13 -26.80 19.92 -43.52
N TYR A 14 -25.82 19.99 -42.62
CA TYR A 14 -24.42 19.64 -42.91
C TYR A 14 -24.27 18.21 -43.49
N ALA A 15 -24.96 17.23 -42.91
CA ALA A 15 -24.89 15.82 -43.32
C ALA A 15 -25.42 15.58 -44.75
N ARG A 16 -26.25 16.50 -45.28
CA ARG A 16 -26.91 16.37 -46.58
C ARG A 16 -26.50 17.44 -47.58
N VAL A 17 -25.43 18.19 -47.35
CA VAL A 17 -24.96 19.25 -48.29
C VAL A 17 -24.82 18.72 -49.72
N HIS A 18 -24.21 17.54 -49.89
CA HIS A 18 -24.02 16.94 -51.21
C HIS A 18 -25.35 16.49 -51.86
N GLN A 19 -26.31 15.98 -51.09
CA GLN A 19 -27.65 15.60 -51.58
C GLN A 19 -28.46 16.84 -51.96
N TRP A 20 -28.45 17.86 -51.09
CA TRP A 20 -29.14 19.13 -51.27
C TRP A 20 -28.69 19.86 -52.54
N LEU A 21 -27.39 19.79 -52.88
CA LEU A 21 -26.83 20.32 -54.12
C LEU A 21 -27.23 19.50 -55.35
N ALA A 22 -27.28 18.17 -55.24
CA ALA A 22 -27.68 17.27 -56.32
C ALA A 22 -29.18 17.42 -56.67
N GLU A 23 -30.06 17.50 -55.67
CA GLU A 23 -31.50 17.72 -55.83
C GLU A 23 -31.83 19.03 -56.57
N ARG A 24 -30.95 20.04 -56.44
CA ARG A 24 -31.08 21.34 -57.11
C ARG A 24 -30.37 21.39 -58.47
N GLY A 25 -29.90 20.25 -58.96
CA GLY A 25 -29.20 20.14 -60.25
C GLY A 25 -27.87 20.89 -60.30
N LYS A 26 -27.27 21.23 -59.15
CA LYS A 26 -25.97 21.91 -59.09
C LYS A 26 -24.80 20.93 -59.23
N LEU A 27 -24.97 19.71 -58.72
CA LEU A 27 -24.01 18.62 -58.92
C LEU A 27 -24.45 17.73 -60.10
N PRO A 28 -23.52 17.35 -61.00
CA PRO A 28 -23.79 16.33 -62.02
C PRO A 28 -24.23 14.99 -61.40
N PRO A 29 -25.06 14.18 -62.07
CA PRO A 29 -25.50 12.88 -61.54
C PRO A 29 -24.33 11.89 -61.33
N ASP A 30 -23.25 12.05 -62.09
CA ASP A 30 -22.03 11.26 -62.04
C ASP A 30 -20.90 11.94 -61.23
N TRP A 31 -21.20 12.95 -60.40
CA TRP A 31 -20.19 13.73 -59.67
C TRP A 31 -19.26 12.87 -58.82
N ARG A 32 -19.76 11.79 -58.20
CA ARG A 32 -18.93 10.86 -57.41
C ARG A 32 -17.88 10.13 -58.25
N LYS A 33 -18.23 9.72 -59.47
CA LYS A 33 -17.28 9.10 -60.41
C LYS A 33 -16.22 10.10 -60.85
N ARG A 34 -16.63 11.35 -61.12
CA ARG A 34 -15.71 12.45 -61.47
C ARG A 34 -14.78 12.79 -60.31
N HIS A 35 -15.30 12.86 -59.09
CA HIS A 35 -14.54 13.07 -57.88
C HIS A 35 -13.48 11.98 -57.68
N ALA A 36 -13.86 10.70 -57.78
CA ALA A 36 -12.92 9.59 -57.70
C ALA A 36 -11.80 9.66 -58.76
N ALA A 37 -12.14 10.03 -59.99
CA ALA A 37 -11.14 10.20 -61.06
C ALA A 37 -10.19 11.38 -60.80
N ILE A 38 -10.67 12.47 -60.18
CA ILE A 38 -9.82 13.60 -59.79
C ILE A 38 -8.92 13.20 -58.62
N GLN A 39 -9.46 12.53 -57.60
CA GLN A 39 -8.70 12.05 -56.44
C GLN A 39 -7.58 11.07 -56.82
N ALA A 40 -7.82 10.17 -57.77
CA ALA A 40 -6.78 9.29 -58.30
C ALA A 40 -5.62 10.08 -58.92
N LYS A 41 -5.92 11.12 -59.71
CA LYS A 41 -4.90 11.99 -60.31
C LYS A 41 -4.21 12.89 -59.29
N LEU A 42 -4.91 13.30 -58.24
CA LEU A 42 -4.35 14.06 -57.13
C LEU A 42 -3.32 13.23 -56.36
N THR A 43 -3.63 11.94 -56.15
CA THR A 43 -2.73 10.97 -55.50
C THR A 43 -1.52 10.62 -56.38
N GLU A 44 -1.69 10.61 -57.70
CA GLU A 44 -0.57 10.47 -58.64
C GLU A 44 0.34 11.71 -58.60
N ALA A 45 -0.26 12.90 -58.70
CA ALA A 45 0.48 14.17 -58.68
C ALA A 45 1.14 14.49 -57.33
N SER A 46 0.69 13.89 -56.22
CA SER A 46 1.32 14.06 -54.91
C SER A 46 2.65 13.30 -54.77
N ARG A 47 2.89 12.27 -55.59
CA ARG A 47 4.16 11.52 -55.63
C ARG A 47 5.30 12.34 -56.23
N ASP A 48 4.96 13.33 -57.07
CA ASP A 48 5.92 14.22 -57.73
C ASP A 48 6.30 15.42 -56.84
N LEU A 49 5.73 15.54 -55.64
CA LEU A 49 6.04 16.61 -54.69
C LEU A 49 7.35 16.34 -53.92
N PRO A 50 8.11 17.38 -53.55
CA PRO A 50 9.29 17.22 -52.70
C PRO A 50 8.95 16.59 -51.33
N PRO A 51 9.86 15.78 -50.74
CA PRO A 51 9.64 15.18 -49.43
C PRO A 51 9.46 16.28 -48.35
N GLY A 52 8.50 16.08 -47.46
CA GLY A 52 8.16 17.06 -46.40
C GLY A 52 7.40 18.30 -46.89
N PHE A 53 7.11 18.45 -48.18
CA PHE A 53 6.34 19.58 -48.72
C PHE A 53 4.93 19.65 -48.08
N LEU A 54 4.26 18.51 -47.99
CA LEU A 54 2.92 18.39 -47.41
C LEU A 54 2.88 18.66 -45.90
N GLY A 55 4.00 18.44 -45.19
CA GLY A 55 4.13 18.72 -43.76
C GLY A 55 4.25 20.21 -43.42
N GLN A 56 4.57 21.06 -44.41
CA GLN A 56 4.61 22.52 -44.26
C GLN A 56 3.24 23.18 -44.39
N LEU A 57 2.24 22.43 -44.88
CA LEU A 57 0.88 22.90 -45.08
C LEU A 57 0.04 22.73 -43.81
N GLU A 58 -1.10 23.42 -43.76
CA GLU A 58 -1.97 23.32 -42.59
C GLU A 58 -2.56 21.92 -42.44
N GLY A 59 -2.53 21.39 -41.21
CA GLY A 59 -2.96 20.02 -40.90
C GLY A 59 -1.83 18.98 -40.93
N GLY A 60 -0.59 19.37 -41.26
CA GLY A 60 0.57 18.50 -41.24
C GLY A 60 0.58 17.49 -42.39
N GLU A 61 1.52 16.56 -42.38
CA GLU A 61 1.72 15.59 -43.47
C GLU A 61 0.51 14.65 -43.63
N ASP A 62 -0.04 14.16 -42.51
CA ASP A 62 -1.13 13.17 -42.43
C ASP A 62 -2.53 13.67 -42.78
N ALA A 63 -2.70 14.95 -43.10
CA ALA A 63 -4.01 15.46 -43.52
C ALA A 63 -4.52 14.73 -44.80
N PRO A 64 -5.83 14.68 -45.06
CA PRO A 64 -6.33 14.18 -46.34
C PRO A 64 -5.94 15.15 -47.48
N LEU A 65 -5.78 14.61 -48.70
CA LEU A 65 -5.62 15.40 -49.92
C LEU A 65 -7.01 15.77 -50.46
N ASP A 66 -7.63 16.79 -49.89
CA ASP A 66 -8.91 17.32 -50.34
C ASP A 66 -8.74 18.52 -51.29
N TYR A 67 -9.85 19.04 -51.81
CA TYR A 67 -9.85 20.23 -52.67
C TYR A 67 -9.13 21.45 -52.03
N PHE A 68 -9.34 21.72 -50.74
CA PHE A 68 -8.73 22.87 -50.07
C PHE A 68 -7.21 22.73 -50.00
N ARG A 69 -6.73 21.51 -49.72
CA ARG A 69 -5.30 21.23 -49.74
C ARG A 69 -4.73 21.26 -51.15
N ALA A 70 -5.49 20.85 -52.16
CA ALA A 70 -5.08 20.99 -53.56
C ALA A 70 -4.88 22.47 -53.97
N ILE A 71 -5.69 23.39 -53.44
CA ILE A 71 -5.49 24.84 -53.60
C ILE A 71 -4.19 25.26 -52.92
N GLU A 72 -3.97 24.90 -51.66
CA GLU A 72 -2.76 25.27 -50.92
C GLU A 72 -1.48 24.77 -51.63
N VAL A 73 -1.50 23.53 -52.13
CA VAL A 73 -0.40 22.95 -52.91
C VAL A 73 -0.18 23.74 -54.20
N ARG A 74 -1.24 24.01 -54.97
CA ARG A 74 -1.14 24.81 -56.21
C ARG A 74 -0.54 26.17 -55.94
N ASP A 75 -1.02 26.88 -54.93
CA ASP A 75 -0.62 28.26 -54.64
C ASP A 75 0.85 28.30 -54.18
N ARG A 76 1.25 27.36 -53.33
CA ARG A 76 2.63 27.25 -52.86
C ARG A 76 3.61 26.81 -53.95
N LEU A 77 3.18 25.96 -54.88
CA LEU A 77 3.97 25.64 -56.08
C LEU A 77 4.06 26.83 -57.05
N ALA A 78 3.00 27.65 -57.13
CA ALA A 78 2.95 28.83 -57.98
C ALA A 78 3.88 29.96 -57.49
N GLU A 79 4.09 30.09 -56.18
CA GLU A 79 5.06 31.03 -55.60
C GLU A 79 6.50 30.77 -56.06
N GLY A 80 6.85 29.52 -56.35
CA GLY A 80 8.18 29.10 -56.81
C GLY A 80 8.29 28.80 -58.31
N SER A 81 7.23 29.01 -59.10
CA SER A 81 7.16 28.60 -60.51
C SER A 81 7.25 29.79 -61.47
N GLU A 82 8.02 29.62 -62.56
CA GLU A 82 8.06 30.59 -63.65
C GLU A 82 6.73 30.58 -64.44
N ARG A 83 6.22 31.77 -64.74
CA ARG A 83 5.06 31.94 -65.62
C ARG A 83 5.50 31.76 -67.07
N GLY A 84 4.81 30.89 -67.81
CA GLY A 84 5.07 30.68 -69.23
C GLY A 84 4.74 31.92 -70.08
N LEU A 85 5.11 31.87 -71.37
CA LEU A 85 4.97 32.96 -72.36
C LEU A 85 3.56 33.57 -72.50
N PHE A 86 2.51 32.90 -72.03
CA PHE A 86 1.12 33.39 -72.02
C PHE A 86 0.55 33.60 -70.60
N GLY A 87 1.41 33.71 -69.59
CA GLY A 87 1.01 33.97 -68.19
C GLY A 87 0.49 32.75 -67.43
N GLY A 88 0.49 31.56 -68.05
CA GLY A 88 0.11 30.29 -67.41
C GLY A 88 1.20 29.71 -66.51
N LEU A 89 0.80 28.96 -65.48
CA LEU A 89 1.72 28.18 -64.63
C LEU A 89 2.38 27.06 -65.45
N VAL A 90 3.64 26.72 -65.13
CA VAL A 90 4.42 25.69 -65.84
C VAL A 90 4.86 24.58 -64.86
N GLY A 91 5.02 23.35 -65.35
CA GLY A 91 5.48 22.21 -64.54
C GLY A 91 4.42 21.66 -63.59
N ALA A 92 4.82 21.25 -62.38
CA ALA A 92 3.93 20.69 -61.36
C ALA A 92 2.77 21.65 -61.01
N ALA A 93 3.03 22.95 -60.87
CA ALA A 93 2.01 23.96 -60.61
C ALA A 93 0.88 23.95 -61.67
N ALA A 94 1.22 23.69 -62.93
CA ALA A 94 0.24 23.59 -64.02
C ALA A 94 -0.62 22.32 -63.97
N VAL A 95 -0.10 21.24 -63.39
CA VAL A 95 -0.84 19.99 -63.15
C VAL A 95 -1.86 20.21 -62.04
N TRP A 96 -1.42 20.76 -60.91
CA TRP A 96 -2.28 21.07 -59.76
C TRP A 96 -3.35 22.12 -60.11
N ASP A 97 -3.02 23.17 -60.88
CA ASP A 97 -4.01 24.14 -61.37
C ASP A 97 -5.09 23.50 -62.26
N ARG A 98 -4.72 22.55 -63.13
CA ARG A 98 -5.70 21.79 -63.93
C ARG A 98 -6.60 20.92 -63.07
N LEU A 99 -6.08 20.32 -62.00
CA LEU A 99 -6.87 19.52 -61.06
C LEU A 99 -7.85 20.38 -60.27
N VAL A 100 -7.42 21.52 -59.75
CA VAL A 100 -8.30 22.49 -59.06
C VAL A 100 -9.39 23.00 -60.00
N LYS A 101 -9.06 23.34 -61.25
CA LYS A 101 -10.06 23.72 -62.27
C LYS A 101 -11.04 22.59 -62.60
N ALA A 102 -10.61 21.33 -62.56
CA ALA A 102 -11.50 20.18 -62.77
C ALA A 102 -12.51 20.03 -61.62
N TYR A 103 -12.07 20.25 -60.38
CA TYR A 103 -12.92 20.34 -59.20
C TYR A 103 -13.96 21.45 -59.31
N GLU A 104 -13.54 22.64 -59.75
CA GLU A 104 -14.40 23.82 -59.85
C GLU A 104 -15.41 23.72 -60.98
N LYS A 105 -14.98 23.23 -62.16
CA LYS A 105 -15.83 23.11 -63.36
C LYS A 105 -17.05 22.23 -63.12
N SER A 106 -16.92 21.18 -62.32
CA SER A 106 -17.99 20.23 -62.04
C SER A 106 -18.62 20.41 -60.65
N LEU A 107 -18.21 21.44 -59.92
CA LEU A 107 -18.60 21.72 -58.53
C LEU A 107 -18.40 20.52 -57.58
N THR A 108 -17.57 19.54 -57.95
CA THR A 108 -17.35 18.31 -57.17
C THR A 108 -16.70 18.58 -55.82
N HIS A 109 -15.99 19.70 -55.69
CA HIS A 109 -15.40 20.16 -54.44
C HIS A 109 -16.45 20.45 -53.35
N LEU A 110 -17.63 20.97 -53.73
CA LEU A 110 -18.73 21.18 -52.78
C LEU A 110 -19.33 19.87 -52.29
N GLY A 111 -19.40 18.87 -53.18
CA GLY A 111 -19.84 17.51 -52.84
C GLY A 111 -18.86 16.81 -51.90
N GLU A 112 -17.56 16.90 -52.17
CA GLU A 112 -16.49 16.41 -51.31
C GLU A 112 -16.51 17.10 -49.94
N ALA A 113 -16.53 18.43 -49.92
CA ALA A 113 -16.55 19.18 -48.67
C ALA A 113 -17.78 18.85 -47.80
N GLY A 114 -18.95 18.64 -48.41
CA GLY A 114 -20.14 18.17 -47.71
C GLY A 114 -19.97 16.78 -47.07
N LEU A 115 -19.26 15.86 -47.73
CA LEU A 115 -18.92 14.54 -47.16
C LEU A 115 -17.89 14.68 -46.03
N THR A 116 -16.85 15.50 -46.21
CA THR A 116 -15.82 15.75 -45.19
C THR A 116 -16.40 16.40 -43.95
N LEU A 117 -17.32 17.37 -44.09
CA LEU A 117 -18.02 17.97 -42.96
C LEU A 117 -18.83 16.93 -42.19
N ALA A 118 -19.56 16.05 -42.87
CA ALA A 118 -20.29 14.96 -42.22
C ALA A 118 -19.33 14.01 -41.48
N GLN A 119 -18.27 13.54 -42.15
CA GLN A 119 -17.28 12.62 -41.55
C GLN A 119 -16.62 13.21 -40.30
N ASN A 120 -16.21 14.48 -40.36
CA ASN A 120 -15.52 15.13 -39.24
C ASN A 120 -16.44 15.35 -38.05
N VAL A 121 -17.69 15.76 -38.29
CA VAL A 121 -18.67 16.08 -37.24
C VAL A 121 -19.24 14.82 -36.61
N ASP A 122 -19.54 13.80 -37.41
CA ASP A 122 -20.24 12.60 -36.95
C ASP A 122 -19.29 11.57 -36.33
N TYR A 123 -18.03 11.52 -36.78
CA TYR A 123 -17.10 10.45 -36.40
C TYR A 123 -15.77 10.98 -35.84
N GLU A 124 -15.00 11.74 -36.61
CA GLU A 124 -13.60 12.04 -36.24
C GLU A 124 -13.48 12.91 -34.97
N ILE A 125 -14.22 14.02 -34.90
CA ILE A 125 -14.18 14.92 -33.74
C ILE A 125 -14.73 14.22 -32.49
N PRO A 126 -15.91 13.56 -32.53
CA PRO A 126 -16.39 12.78 -31.38
C PRO A 126 -15.43 11.68 -30.93
N PHE A 127 -14.84 10.93 -31.87
CA PHE A 127 -13.87 9.88 -31.57
C PHE A 127 -12.64 10.44 -30.83
N LEU A 128 -12.04 11.52 -31.34
CA LEU A 128 -10.90 12.16 -30.71
C LEU A 128 -11.24 12.80 -29.36
N LYS A 129 -12.44 13.37 -29.21
CA LYS A 129 -12.94 13.88 -27.92
C LYS A 129 -13.05 12.75 -26.90
N LYS A 130 -13.71 11.63 -27.26
CA LYS A 130 -13.86 10.46 -26.38
C LYS A 130 -12.51 9.84 -26.02
N ALA A 131 -11.57 9.78 -26.96
CA ALA A 131 -10.21 9.32 -26.70
C ALA A 131 -9.46 10.25 -25.72
N ALA A 132 -9.59 11.57 -25.87
CA ALA A 132 -9.00 12.55 -24.97
C ALA A 132 -9.61 12.48 -23.55
N GLU A 133 -10.93 12.33 -23.45
CA GLU A 133 -11.63 12.12 -22.18
C GLU A 133 -11.16 10.85 -21.47
N GLY A 134 -11.01 9.74 -22.21
CA GLY A 134 -10.49 8.48 -21.69
C GLY A 134 -9.06 8.62 -21.15
N LEU A 135 -8.17 9.28 -21.90
CA LEU A 135 -6.81 9.59 -21.43
C LEU A 135 -6.83 10.49 -20.19
N ASN A 136 -7.68 11.51 -20.16
CA ASN A 136 -7.79 12.42 -19.03
C ASN A 136 -8.28 11.70 -17.76
N LYS A 137 -9.24 10.78 -17.89
CA LYS A 137 -9.69 9.90 -16.80
C LYS A 137 -8.53 9.06 -16.25
N GLN A 138 -7.75 8.41 -17.13
CA GLN A 138 -6.59 7.64 -16.73
C GLN A 138 -5.52 8.49 -16.02
N VAL A 139 -5.28 9.72 -16.49
CA VAL A 139 -4.37 10.66 -15.82
C VAL A 139 -4.84 10.98 -14.40
N SER A 140 -6.12 11.32 -14.21
CA SER A 140 -6.71 11.56 -12.90
C SER A 140 -6.61 10.33 -11.98
N ASP A 141 -6.88 9.13 -12.50
CA ASP A 141 -6.82 7.90 -11.70
C ASP A 141 -5.38 7.58 -11.26
N LEU A 142 -4.39 7.84 -12.12
CA LEU A 142 -2.98 7.73 -11.75
C LEU A 142 -2.56 8.76 -10.69
N GLU A 143 -3.12 9.98 -10.72
CA GLU A 143 -2.88 10.97 -9.68
C GLU A 143 -3.43 10.53 -8.32
N LYS A 144 -4.67 10.00 -8.29
CA LYS A 144 -5.25 9.42 -7.08
C LYS A 144 -4.41 8.27 -6.55
N ARG A 145 -4.02 7.33 -7.42
CA ARG A 145 -3.16 6.18 -7.07
C ARG A 145 -1.79 6.62 -6.56
N ARG A 146 -1.21 7.68 -7.13
CA ARG A 146 0.04 8.27 -6.64
C ARG A 146 -0.13 8.86 -5.25
N ALA A 147 -1.18 9.64 -5.01
CA ALA A 147 -1.46 10.26 -3.72
C ALA A 147 -1.68 9.19 -2.63
N GLU A 148 -2.45 8.15 -2.94
CA GLU A 148 -2.65 7.00 -2.06
C GLU A 148 -1.34 6.27 -1.76
N SER A 149 -0.53 5.99 -2.79
CA SER A 149 0.79 5.35 -2.61
C SER A 149 1.72 6.18 -1.73
N LEU A 150 1.69 7.52 -1.84
CA LEU A 150 2.47 8.40 -0.97
C LEU A 150 1.96 8.41 0.46
N LYS A 151 0.63 8.38 0.66
CA LYS A 151 0.02 8.24 1.99
C LYS A 151 0.44 6.91 2.64
N SER A 152 0.37 5.81 1.89
CA SER A 152 0.83 4.49 2.35
C SER A 152 2.32 4.46 2.65
N ALA A 153 3.15 5.17 1.87
CA ALA A 153 4.58 5.32 2.17
C ALA A 153 4.81 6.06 3.49
N ALA A 154 4.08 7.16 3.73
CA ALA A 154 4.17 7.92 4.97
C ALA A 154 3.74 7.09 6.19
N ASN A 155 2.65 6.31 6.05
CA ASN A 155 2.17 5.40 7.08
C ASN A 155 3.19 4.29 7.37
N ALA A 156 3.78 3.69 6.34
CA ALA A 156 4.83 2.68 6.50
C ALA A 156 6.08 3.26 7.20
N ALA A 157 6.49 4.47 6.82
CA ALA A 157 7.60 5.17 7.47
C ALA A 157 7.31 5.48 8.95
N ALA A 158 6.08 5.91 9.27
CA ALA A 158 5.66 6.14 10.65
C ALA A 158 5.59 4.84 11.46
N GLY A 159 5.11 3.75 10.85
CA GLY A 159 5.09 2.42 11.47
C GLY A 159 6.49 1.89 11.76
N PHE A 160 7.45 2.09 10.85
CA PHE A 160 8.85 1.76 11.09
C PHE A 160 9.46 2.63 12.20
N ARG A 161 9.19 3.94 12.21
CA ARG A 161 9.66 4.85 13.27
C ARG A 161 9.21 4.42 14.66
N ARG A 162 7.89 4.23 14.84
CA ARG A 162 7.33 3.75 16.10
C ARG A 162 7.94 2.42 16.53
N ALA A 163 8.16 1.50 15.59
CA ALA A 163 8.73 0.19 15.90
C ALA A 163 10.19 0.27 16.40
N HIS A 164 11.02 1.11 15.79
CA HIS A 164 12.42 1.24 16.22
C HIS A 164 12.54 2.12 17.48
N GLU A 165 11.68 3.13 17.65
CA GLU A 165 11.60 3.96 18.86
C GLU A 165 11.14 3.14 20.08
N ALA A 166 10.12 2.29 19.92
CA ALA A 166 9.65 1.39 20.98
C ALA A 166 10.75 0.42 21.46
N LEU A 167 11.69 0.09 20.58
CA LEU A 167 12.84 -0.74 20.89
C LEU A 167 14.03 0.05 21.46
N GLY A 168 14.03 1.37 21.35
CA GLY A 168 15.14 2.24 21.73
C GLY A 168 16.35 2.14 20.82
N ILE A 169 16.16 1.79 19.53
CA ILE A 169 17.24 1.65 18.54
C ILE A 169 17.23 2.78 17.51
N ALA A 170 18.39 3.05 16.90
CA ALA A 170 18.54 4.11 15.91
C ALA A 170 17.90 3.78 14.56
N GLY A 171 17.71 2.49 14.24
CA GLY A 171 17.09 2.01 13.01
C GLY A 171 18.02 2.01 11.79
N VAL A 172 19.34 2.19 11.98
CA VAL A 172 20.32 2.26 10.89
C VAL A 172 20.84 0.87 10.55
N LYS A 173 21.40 0.19 11.54
CA LYS A 173 21.94 -1.17 11.48
C LYS A 173 21.14 -2.10 12.40
N ILE A 174 19.91 -2.39 11.97
CA ILE A 174 18.90 -3.12 12.77
C ILE A 174 19.48 -4.38 13.43
N GLY A 175 20.20 -5.24 12.70
CA GLY A 175 20.74 -6.49 13.25
C GLY A 175 21.83 -6.31 14.32
N GLU A 176 22.71 -5.31 14.18
CA GLU A 176 23.73 -5.02 15.21
C GLU A 176 23.09 -4.36 16.43
N GLU A 177 22.17 -3.42 16.21
CA GLU A 177 21.48 -2.68 17.27
C GLU A 177 20.56 -3.57 18.12
N VAL A 178 19.79 -4.46 17.49
CA VAL A 178 18.93 -5.44 18.20
C VAL A 178 19.79 -6.42 19.01
N ARG A 179 20.94 -6.86 18.46
CA ARG A 179 21.86 -7.73 19.21
C ARG A 179 22.46 -7.01 20.42
N ALA A 180 22.90 -5.77 20.24
CA ALA A 180 23.47 -4.96 21.33
C ALA A 180 22.43 -4.69 22.43
N MET A 181 21.16 -4.49 22.06
CA MET A 181 20.06 -4.38 23.04
C MET A 181 19.97 -5.62 23.93
N GLY A 182 20.20 -6.82 23.37
CA GLY A 182 20.22 -8.07 24.12
C GLY A 182 21.23 -8.07 25.28
N GLU A 183 22.31 -7.27 25.23
CA GLU A 183 23.25 -7.13 26.35
C GLU A 183 22.61 -6.43 27.57
N GLY A 184 21.57 -5.62 27.35
CA GLY A 184 20.80 -4.98 28.42
C GLY A 184 20.09 -5.97 29.35
N VAL A 185 20.01 -7.24 28.97
CA VAL A 185 19.48 -8.29 29.85
C VAL A 185 20.26 -8.39 31.15
N TYR A 186 21.58 -8.17 31.13
CA TYR A 186 22.41 -8.28 32.33
C TYR A 186 22.05 -7.22 33.37
N GLY A 187 21.87 -5.96 32.93
CA GLY A 187 21.43 -4.89 33.83
C GLY A 187 20.00 -5.07 34.32
N ALA A 188 19.10 -5.61 33.48
CA ALA A 188 17.73 -5.91 33.89
C ALA A 188 17.68 -7.01 34.95
N MET A 189 18.47 -8.08 34.78
CA MET A 189 18.56 -9.17 35.77
C MET A 189 19.30 -8.73 37.03
N GLU A 190 20.28 -7.84 36.94
CA GLU A 190 20.94 -7.24 38.11
C GLU A 190 19.97 -6.40 38.94
N ALA A 191 19.14 -5.57 38.29
CA ALA A 191 18.07 -4.84 38.98
C ALA A 191 17.04 -5.78 39.62
N ALA A 192 16.74 -6.92 39.00
CA ALA A 192 15.85 -7.93 39.56
C ALA A 192 16.44 -8.62 40.80
N ILE A 193 17.74 -8.94 40.77
CA ILE A 193 18.46 -9.45 41.96
C ILE A 193 18.46 -8.41 43.08
N GLU A 194 18.67 -7.13 42.75
CA GLU A 194 18.65 -6.06 43.75
C GLU A 194 17.25 -5.87 44.36
N ALA A 195 16.19 -6.05 43.58
CA ALA A 195 14.82 -6.08 44.12
C ALA A 195 14.61 -7.25 45.11
N CYS A 196 15.27 -8.39 44.92
CA CYS A 196 15.27 -9.49 45.90
C CYS A 196 16.04 -9.18 47.19
N ARG A 197 16.83 -8.10 47.23
CA ARG A 197 17.57 -7.64 48.41
C ARG A 197 16.86 -6.54 49.19
N ASP A 198 15.61 -6.21 48.83
CA ASP A 198 14.80 -5.27 49.61
C ASP A 198 14.65 -5.79 51.07
N PRO A 199 14.96 -4.98 52.09
CA PRO A 199 14.82 -5.36 53.49
C PRO A 199 13.41 -5.84 53.87
N ARG A 200 12.38 -5.32 53.19
CA ARG A 200 10.97 -5.74 53.41
C ARG A 200 10.74 -7.16 52.92
N LEU A 201 11.41 -7.55 51.83
CA LEU A 201 11.36 -8.93 51.34
C LEU A 201 12.09 -9.88 52.30
N GLU A 202 13.21 -9.44 52.90
CA GLU A 202 13.88 -10.20 53.95
C GLU A 202 13.01 -10.40 55.18
N GLU A 203 12.32 -9.35 55.60
CA GLU A 203 11.36 -9.43 56.70
C GLU A 203 10.23 -10.43 56.41
N GLY A 204 9.71 -10.44 55.17
CA GLY A 204 8.72 -11.42 54.71
C GLY A 204 9.25 -12.85 54.72
N VAL A 205 10.49 -13.08 54.28
CA VAL A 205 11.13 -14.41 54.32
C VAL A 205 11.32 -14.88 55.77
N ARG A 206 11.73 -13.99 56.69
CA ARG A 206 11.86 -14.33 58.11
C ARG A 206 10.50 -14.64 58.73
N PHE A 207 9.49 -13.82 58.45
CA PHE A 207 8.12 -14.04 58.92
C PHE A 207 7.56 -15.37 58.42
N TYR A 208 7.80 -15.72 57.15
CA TYR A 208 7.42 -17.03 56.60
C TYR A 208 8.12 -18.18 57.34
N ALA A 209 9.43 -18.08 57.56
CA ALA A 209 10.20 -19.10 58.27
C ALA A 209 9.73 -19.27 59.73
N GLU A 210 9.55 -18.18 60.47
CA GLU A 210 9.04 -18.20 61.84
C GLU A 210 7.63 -18.80 61.91
N PHE A 211 6.77 -18.46 60.94
CA PHE A 211 5.42 -19.02 60.85
C PHE A 211 5.46 -20.54 60.67
N VAL A 212 6.25 -21.04 59.71
CA VAL A 212 6.37 -22.47 59.41
C VAL A 212 6.98 -23.21 60.60
N CYS A 213 8.04 -22.69 61.21
CA CYS A 213 8.64 -23.28 62.41
C CYS A 213 7.64 -23.33 63.58
N CYS A 214 6.86 -22.28 63.81
CA CYS A 214 5.80 -22.27 64.83
C CYS A 214 4.74 -23.34 64.55
N ALA A 215 4.26 -23.43 63.31
CA ALA A 215 3.23 -24.38 62.90
C ALA A 215 3.67 -25.85 63.05
N HIS A 216 4.95 -26.16 62.82
CA HIS A 216 5.48 -27.53 62.91
C HIS A 216 6.04 -27.90 64.29
N SER A 217 6.46 -26.93 65.12
CA SER A 217 6.98 -27.18 66.48
C SER A 217 5.93 -27.70 67.47
N ALA A 218 4.64 -27.65 67.13
CA ALA A 218 3.54 -28.15 67.95
C ALA A 218 3.28 -29.67 67.82
N GLY A 219 3.94 -30.37 66.88
CA GLY A 219 3.56 -31.73 66.47
C GLY A 219 4.62 -32.84 66.62
N GLU A 220 5.88 -32.63 66.21
CA GLU A 220 6.88 -33.72 66.13
C GLU A 220 8.31 -33.23 66.47
N GLY A 221 9.21 -34.16 66.82
CA GLY A 221 10.59 -33.90 67.25
C GLY A 221 11.46 -33.14 66.21
N PRO A 222 12.72 -32.77 66.54
CA PRO A 222 13.53 -31.87 65.71
C PRO A 222 13.88 -32.55 64.38
N GLY A 223 13.09 -32.30 63.34
CA GLY A 223 13.22 -32.89 62.02
C GLY A 223 13.04 -31.84 60.91
N GLU A 224 14.06 -31.74 60.06
CA GLU A 224 14.15 -31.18 58.69
C GLU A 224 13.64 -29.76 58.35
N HIS A 225 12.83 -29.09 59.17
CA HIS A 225 12.36 -27.72 58.91
C HIS A 225 13.20 -26.67 59.66
N THR A 226 14.50 -26.67 59.42
CA THR A 226 15.38 -25.56 59.79
C THR A 226 15.13 -24.38 58.85
N GLU A 227 15.26 -23.15 59.35
CA GLU A 227 15.12 -21.91 58.56
C GLU A 227 15.84 -22.02 57.21
N ASP A 228 16.99 -22.69 57.15
CA ASP A 228 17.83 -22.90 55.97
C ASP A 228 17.16 -23.64 54.80
N ASN A 229 16.09 -24.43 55.02
CA ASN A 229 15.44 -25.23 53.98
C ASN A 229 14.26 -24.51 53.29
N LEU A 230 13.82 -23.37 53.81
CA LEU A 230 12.69 -22.62 53.24
C LEU A 230 13.18 -21.54 52.27
N LEU A 231 12.60 -21.51 51.07
CA LEU A 231 12.94 -20.59 49.97
C LEU A 231 14.45 -20.58 49.64
N PRO A 232 15.06 -21.76 49.39
CA PRO A 232 16.51 -21.92 49.32
C PRO A 232 17.13 -21.14 48.15
N THR A 233 16.41 -21.00 47.04
CA THR A 233 16.91 -20.35 45.82
C THR A 233 16.86 -18.83 45.97
N LEU A 234 15.78 -18.30 46.54
CA LEU A 234 15.63 -16.89 46.85
C LEU A 234 16.69 -16.41 47.85
N LYS A 235 16.97 -17.21 48.89
CA LYS A 235 18.06 -16.95 49.85
C LYS A 235 19.43 -16.91 49.17
N GLN A 236 19.71 -17.88 48.30
CA GLN A 236 20.96 -17.90 47.53
C GLN A 236 21.15 -16.64 46.67
N VAL A 237 20.08 -16.18 46.00
CA VAL A 237 20.10 -14.97 45.17
C VAL A 237 20.33 -13.71 46.01
N ARG A 238 19.65 -13.60 47.15
CA ARG A 238 19.76 -12.45 48.06
C ARG A 238 21.14 -12.35 48.70
N ASP A 239 21.60 -13.45 49.29
CA ASP A 239 22.84 -13.54 50.06
C ASP A 239 24.08 -13.54 49.15
N GLY A 240 23.88 -13.58 47.83
CA GLY A 240 24.95 -13.57 46.83
C GLY A 240 25.78 -14.84 46.79
N THR A 241 25.26 -15.94 47.35
CA THR A 241 25.92 -17.26 47.42
C THR A 241 25.64 -18.12 46.18
N VAL A 242 24.98 -17.57 45.16
CA VAL A 242 24.69 -18.25 43.90
C VAL A 242 25.98 -18.78 43.27
N GLU A 243 26.11 -20.11 43.21
CA GLU A 243 27.21 -20.75 42.51
C GLU A 243 27.17 -20.37 41.02
N ALA A 244 28.35 -20.16 40.43
CA ALA A 244 28.46 -19.87 39.01
C ALA A 244 27.86 -21.00 38.15
N LEU A 245 27.42 -20.66 36.95
CA LEU A 245 26.93 -21.66 35.98
C LEU A 245 27.88 -22.87 35.89
N PRO A 246 27.36 -24.09 36.01
CA PRO A 246 28.16 -25.29 35.77
C PRO A 246 28.84 -25.22 34.39
N GLU A 247 30.13 -25.53 34.30
CA GLU A 247 30.92 -25.40 33.06
C GLU A 247 30.31 -26.16 31.86
N GLU A 248 29.57 -27.24 32.11
CA GLU A 248 28.82 -28.01 31.11
C GLU A 248 27.68 -27.19 30.46
N ALA A 249 26.98 -26.36 31.24
CA ALA A 249 25.93 -25.47 30.77
C ALA A 249 26.49 -24.21 30.10
N ALA A 250 27.67 -23.73 30.54
CA ALA A 250 28.37 -22.61 29.93
C ALA A 250 28.91 -22.93 28.51
N LYS A 251 29.13 -24.21 28.19
CA LYS A 251 29.60 -24.69 26.87
C LYS A 251 28.45 -24.99 25.90
N ARG A 252 27.22 -25.19 26.39
CA ARG A 252 26.02 -25.31 25.54
C ARG A 252 25.61 -23.92 25.09
N GLY A 253 25.93 -23.59 23.85
CA GLY A 253 25.49 -22.33 23.24
C GLY A 253 23.96 -22.20 23.24
N PRO A 254 23.43 -20.99 22.94
CA PRO A 254 21.99 -20.67 22.99
C PRO A 254 21.06 -21.54 22.13
N SER A 255 21.60 -22.41 21.27
CA SER A 255 20.83 -23.29 20.37
C SER A 255 20.22 -24.52 21.06
N ASP A 256 20.87 -25.09 22.08
CA ASP A 256 20.56 -26.47 22.53
C ASP A 256 19.74 -26.54 23.83
N ALA A 257 19.51 -25.42 24.51
CA ALA A 257 18.83 -25.42 25.82
C ALA A 257 17.31 -25.68 25.75
N MET A 258 16.70 -25.63 24.54
CA MET A 258 15.26 -25.79 24.36
C MET A 258 14.86 -27.13 23.71
N GLU A 259 15.81 -27.95 23.24
CA GLU A 259 15.50 -29.29 22.70
C GLU A 259 15.36 -30.39 23.76
N SER A 260 15.62 -30.10 25.04
CA SER A 260 15.58 -31.12 26.11
C SER A 260 14.45 -30.98 27.13
N VAL A 261 13.36 -30.27 26.83
CA VAL A 261 12.15 -30.27 27.68
C VAL A 261 10.94 -30.63 26.82
N GLY A 262 10.84 -31.92 26.51
CA GLY A 262 9.76 -32.49 25.73
C GLY A 262 9.54 -33.94 26.13
N ALA A 263 9.11 -34.16 27.38
CA ALA A 263 8.34 -35.32 27.84
C ALA A 263 8.32 -35.29 29.38
N GLU A 264 7.28 -34.69 29.97
CA GLU A 264 6.63 -35.24 31.15
C GLU A 264 5.35 -34.44 31.45
N GLU A 265 4.31 -35.20 31.80
CA GLU A 265 2.90 -34.89 31.73
C GLU A 265 2.47 -33.85 32.78
N HIS A 266 1.93 -32.70 32.35
CA HIS A 266 1.04 -31.89 33.18
C HIS A 266 -0.41 -32.11 32.73
N ARG A 267 -1.04 -33.05 33.42
CA ARG A 267 -2.49 -33.26 33.45
C ARG A 267 -3.12 -32.09 34.21
N GLU A 268 -3.70 -31.14 33.48
CA GLU A 268 -4.61 -30.16 34.07
C GLU A 268 -5.88 -30.87 34.57
N MET A 269 -6.01 -30.91 35.88
CA MET A 269 -7.21 -31.29 36.60
C MET A 269 -8.15 -30.07 36.65
N CYS A 270 -9.02 -29.93 35.65
CA CYS A 270 -10.15 -29.01 35.76
C CYS A 270 -11.20 -29.58 36.71
N THR A 271 -11.49 -28.82 37.77
CA THR A 271 -12.51 -29.10 38.77
C THR A 271 -13.92 -29.06 38.20
N ASP A 272 -14.66 -30.12 38.50
CA ASP A 272 -16.10 -30.31 38.25
C ASP A 272 -16.95 -29.44 39.18
N LEU A 273 -17.86 -28.64 38.61
CA LEU A 273 -19.09 -28.18 39.25
C LEU A 273 -20.23 -28.13 38.21
N GLY A 274 -20.80 -29.30 37.94
CA GLY A 274 -22.24 -29.62 37.84
C GLY A 274 -23.24 -28.65 37.19
N GLY A 275 -23.99 -29.15 36.20
CA GLY A 275 -25.23 -28.49 35.76
C GLY A 275 -25.93 -29.03 34.50
N ASP A 276 -26.49 -30.24 34.61
CA ASP A 276 -27.69 -30.74 33.92
C ASP A 276 -27.65 -31.27 32.47
N ALA A 277 -28.43 -32.33 32.28
CA ALA A 277 -28.33 -33.35 31.25
C ALA A 277 -29.30 -33.15 30.07
N VAL A 278 -28.87 -33.50 28.84
CA VAL A 278 -29.72 -34.25 27.90
C VAL A 278 -28.90 -35.04 26.86
N ALA A 279 -29.50 -36.17 26.48
CA ALA A 279 -28.98 -37.31 25.74
C ALA A 279 -28.54 -37.10 24.27
N GLY A 280 -27.63 -37.97 23.82
CA GLY A 280 -27.87 -38.76 22.61
C GLY A 280 -26.75 -38.79 21.56
N GLY A 281 -26.20 -39.99 21.32
CA GLY A 281 -25.88 -40.46 19.96
C GLY A 281 -24.39 -40.57 19.59
N ALA A 282 -23.92 -41.81 19.48
CA ALA A 282 -22.60 -42.22 19.05
C ALA A 282 -22.30 -41.94 17.56
N GLY A 283 -21.02 -41.77 17.21
CA GLY A 283 -20.58 -41.81 15.82
C GLY A 283 -19.12 -41.41 15.55
N ALA A 284 -18.23 -42.42 15.58
CA ALA A 284 -17.05 -42.62 14.71
C ALA A 284 -16.04 -41.49 14.44
N LEU A 285 -14.83 -41.74 14.97
CA LEU A 285 -13.49 -41.63 14.35
C LEU A 285 -13.42 -41.21 12.87
N GLY A 286 -12.57 -40.24 12.57
CA GLY A 286 -12.09 -39.95 11.21
C GLY A 286 -11.14 -38.77 11.19
N GLY A 287 -9.83 -39.04 11.24
CA GLY A 287 -8.79 -38.04 11.01
C GLY A 287 -8.94 -37.41 9.64
N ILE A 288 -8.74 -36.10 9.56
CA ILE A 288 -8.71 -35.35 8.31
C ILE A 288 -7.24 -35.05 8.01
N ASP A 289 -6.78 -35.79 7.00
CA ASP A 289 -5.52 -35.70 6.28
C ASP A 289 -5.51 -34.43 5.39
N TRP A 290 -4.40 -33.70 5.39
CA TRP A 290 -4.20 -32.46 4.61
C TRP A 290 -3.26 -32.71 3.42
N ASP A 291 -3.52 -33.77 2.66
CA ASP A 291 -2.85 -34.02 1.37
C ASP A 291 -3.63 -33.33 0.24
N ILE A 292 -3.18 -32.12 -0.14
CA ILE A 292 -3.51 -31.52 -1.42
C ILE A 292 -2.44 -31.97 -2.42
N GLN A 293 -2.76 -33.01 -3.18
CA GLN A 293 -2.01 -33.48 -4.33
C GLN A 293 -2.23 -32.54 -5.54
N LEU A 294 -1.11 -32.02 -6.06
CA LEU A 294 -1.00 -31.56 -7.45
C LEU A 294 -1.08 -32.78 -8.37
N GLU A 295 -2.02 -32.80 -9.30
CA GLU A 295 -1.94 -33.64 -10.50
C GLU A 295 -2.41 -32.90 -11.76
N ASP A 296 -1.79 -33.37 -12.83
CA ASP A 296 -1.60 -32.84 -14.17
C ASP A 296 -2.79 -33.04 -15.11
N GLU A 297 -2.80 -32.25 -16.19
CA GLU A 297 -3.23 -32.56 -17.56
C GLU A 297 -4.41 -33.53 -17.81
N ALA A 298 -5.49 -33.00 -18.42
CA ALA A 298 -6.33 -33.76 -19.33
C ALA A 298 -6.79 -32.89 -20.52
N GLN A 299 -6.32 -33.27 -21.72
CA GLN A 299 -6.78 -32.78 -23.03
C GLN A 299 -8.28 -33.03 -23.25
N PRO A 300 -8.90 -32.28 -24.18
CA PRO A 300 -9.85 -32.93 -25.08
C PRO A 300 -9.53 -32.73 -26.56
N SER A 301 -9.71 -33.86 -27.23
CA SER A 301 -9.80 -34.20 -28.64
C SER A 301 -10.38 -33.16 -29.61
N LEU A 302 -9.77 -33.13 -30.80
CA LEU A 302 -10.28 -32.58 -32.05
C LEU A 302 -11.37 -33.51 -32.64
N GLU A 303 -12.54 -32.95 -32.97
CA GLU A 303 -13.34 -33.38 -34.12
C GLU A 303 -13.93 -32.14 -34.81
N ALA A 304 -13.92 -32.18 -36.14
CA ALA A 304 -14.29 -31.10 -37.05
C ALA A 304 -15.71 -31.30 -37.60
N ALA A 305 -16.48 -30.22 -37.74
CA ALA A 305 -17.42 -30.01 -38.85
C ALA A 305 -17.98 -28.57 -38.87
N ASP A 306 -17.63 -27.86 -39.94
CA ASP A 306 -18.41 -26.93 -40.76
C ASP A 306 -19.21 -25.73 -40.18
N SER A 307 -18.76 -24.56 -40.66
CA SER A 307 -19.51 -23.57 -41.46
C SER A 307 -19.96 -22.24 -40.85
N GLU A 308 -19.64 -21.19 -41.62
CA GLU A 308 -20.20 -19.83 -41.69
C GLU A 308 -19.79 -18.78 -40.64
N ALA A 309 -18.99 -17.81 -41.13
CA ALA A 309 -18.87 -16.47 -40.56
C ALA A 309 -20.16 -15.67 -40.81
N PRO A 310 -20.54 -14.76 -39.89
CA PRO A 310 -20.30 -13.35 -40.20
C PRO A 310 -20.01 -12.44 -38.99
N GLY A 311 -19.26 -11.36 -39.25
CA GLY A 311 -19.43 -10.07 -38.57
C GLY A 311 -18.45 -9.73 -37.44
N PRO A 312 -17.97 -8.46 -37.35
CA PRO A 312 -17.09 -8.02 -36.27
C PRO A 312 -17.89 -7.94 -34.96
N VAL A 313 -17.43 -8.66 -33.94
CA VAL A 313 -17.94 -8.56 -32.58
C VAL A 313 -17.32 -7.31 -31.96
N ASP A 314 -18.14 -6.29 -31.72
CA ASP A 314 -17.82 -5.17 -30.84
C ASP A 314 -17.52 -5.73 -29.44
N ILE A 315 -16.26 -5.62 -29.00
CA ILE A 315 -15.88 -5.94 -27.63
C ILE A 315 -16.30 -4.75 -26.77
N ASP A 316 -17.46 -4.91 -26.16
CA ASP A 316 -18.03 -4.01 -25.16
C ASP A 316 -17.19 -4.09 -23.87
N TRP A 317 -16.53 -2.98 -23.52
CA TRP A 317 -15.80 -2.81 -22.26
C TRP A 317 -16.64 -2.03 -21.23
N ASP A 318 -17.96 -2.10 -21.32
CA ASP A 318 -18.88 -1.53 -20.34
C ASP A 318 -19.36 -2.62 -19.37
N VAL A 319 -18.52 -2.94 -18.38
CA VAL A 319 -19.02 -3.53 -17.14
C VAL A 319 -19.60 -2.38 -16.32
N SER A 320 -20.90 -2.14 -16.54
CA SER A 320 -21.73 -1.31 -15.67
C SER A 320 -21.72 -1.89 -14.26
N ILE A 321 -21.11 -1.16 -13.33
CA ILE A 321 -21.26 -1.35 -11.89
C ILE A 321 -22.40 -0.45 -11.45
N GLU A 322 -23.56 -1.06 -11.18
CA GLU A 322 -24.69 -0.56 -10.39
C GLU A 322 -25.61 -1.80 -10.30
N ASP A 323 -25.72 -2.55 -9.21
CA ASP A 323 -26.21 -2.17 -7.90
C ASP A 323 -25.54 -2.99 -6.78
N ILE A 324 -24.88 -2.35 -5.82
CA ILE A 324 -24.72 -2.91 -4.47
C ILE A 324 -25.24 -1.87 -3.48
N LYS A 325 -26.40 -2.19 -2.91
CA LYS A 325 -27.00 -1.53 -1.76
C LYS A 325 -25.99 -1.47 -0.62
N GLN A 326 -25.89 -0.29 -0.01
CA GLN A 326 -25.33 -0.11 1.33
C GLN A 326 -26.12 -0.97 2.32
N GLU A 327 -25.49 -2.01 2.85
CA GLU A 327 -25.75 -2.51 4.20
C GLU A 327 -24.40 -2.81 4.85
N GLU A 328 -24.28 -2.39 6.11
CA GLU A 328 -23.12 -2.61 6.96
C GLU A 328 -22.79 -4.10 7.09
N ALA A 329 -21.52 -4.45 6.90
CA ALA A 329 -20.99 -5.73 7.34
C ALA A 329 -19.52 -5.58 7.72
N GLY A 330 -19.23 -5.99 8.95
CA GLY A 330 -17.91 -6.03 9.54
C GLY A 330 -16.93 -6.85 8.71
N THR A 331 -15.72 -6.32 8.61
CA THR A 331 -14.58 -6.99 8.04
C THR A 331 -14.09 -8.07 9.00
N ALA A 332 -14.41 -9.33 8.70
CA ALA A 332 -13.65 -10.48 9.16
C ALA A 332 -12.47 -10.67 8.20
N ASP A 333 -11.30 -10.16 8.57
CA ASP A 333 -10.02 -10.48 7.94
C ASP A 333 -9.35 -11.58 8.78
N SER A 334 -9.47 -12.82 8.31
CA SER A 334 -8.72 -13.96 8.86
C SER A 334 -7.32 -13.96 8.25
N SER A 335 -6.46 -13.09 8.76
CA SER A 335 -5.02 -13.28 8.72
C SER A 335 -4.53 -13.30 10.17
N VAL A 336 -4.32 -14.49 10.71
CA VAL A 336 -3.73 -14.68 12.04
C VAL A 336 -2.22 -14.44 11.93
N GLY A 337 -1.85 -13.20 11.61
CA GLY A 337 -0.56 -12.66 11.99
C GLY A 337 -0.71 -12.25 13.45
N LEU A 338 0.06 -12.87 14.34
CA LEU A 338 0.22 -12.40 15.71
C LEU A 338 0.74 -10.95 15.66
N GLU A 339 -0.19 -10.01 15.67
CA GLU A 339 0.08 -8.58 15.81
C GLU A 339 0.49 -8.38 17.25
N VAL A 340 1.80 -8.37 17.50
CA VAL A 340 2.34 -7.98 18.79
C VAL A 340 2.01 -6.50 18.96
N GLN A 341 0.96 -6.23 19.75
CA GLN A 341 0.54 -4.90 20.14
C GLN A 341 1.53 -4.36 21.17
N TRP A 342 2.25 -3.31 20.80
CA TRP A 342 3.26 -2.66 21.63
C TRP A 342 2.62 -1.49 22.38
N ASP A 343 1.84 -1.79 23.42
CA ASP A 343 1.28 -0.77 24.30
C ASP A 343 2.26 -0.42 25.41
N LEU A 344 2.66 0.85 25.49
CA LEU A 344 3.27 1.47 26.68
C LEU A 344 2.58 2.81 26.99
N PRO A 345 2.44 3.17 28.28
CA PRO A 345 1.76 4.39 28.69
C PRO A 345 2.58 5.66 28.37
N GLU A 346 1.85 6.70 27.99
CA GLU A 346 2.33 8.02 27.58
C GLU A 346 2.93 8.79 28.78
N VAL A 347 4.24 9.05 28.77
CA VAL A 347 4.91 9.90 29.78
C VAL A 347 4.99 11.33 29.23
N LYS A 348 4.37 12.27 29.94
CA LYS A 348 4.31 13.70 29.61
C LYS A 348 5.67 14.38 29.85
N GLU A 349 6.13 15.12 28.85
CA GLU A 349 7.29 16.03 28.94
C GLU A 349 7.04 17.18 29.93
N ALA A 350 8.12 17.60 30.63
CA ALA A 350 8.22 18.94 31.21
C ALA A 350 9.68 19.44 31.24
N GLY A 351 9.94 20.59 30.61
CA GLY A 351 10.87 21.60 31.12
C GLY A 351 12.20 21.84 30.38
N GLN A 352 12.34 23.02 29.76
CA GLN A 352 13.46 23.56 28.96
C GLN A 352 14.69 24.09 29.76
N GLN A 353 15.91 23.77 29.23
CA GLN A 353 17.11 24.62 28.88
C GLN A 353 17.78 25.59 29.92
N PRO A 354 19.06 26.07 29.76
CA PRO A 354 19.85 26.23 28.53
C PRO A 354 21.39 25.91 28.60
N ALA A 355 22.07 26.31 27.52
CA ALA A 355 23.42 25.99 27.05
C ALA A 355 24.59 26.84 27.60
N GLY A 356 25.81 26.31 27.40
CA GLY A 356 27.15 26.91 27.58
C GLY A 356 28.06 25.88 28.29
N GLU A 357 29.24 25.44 27.85
CA GLU A 357 30.29 25.95 26.97
C GLU A 357 31.04 24.73 26.35
N GLN A 358 31.65 24.89 25.17
CA GLN A 358 32.71 23.98 24.73
C GLN A 358 34.02 24.27 25.48
N PRO A 359 34.88 23.26 25.67
CA PRO A 359 36.19 23.40 25.05
C PRO A 359 36.62 22.16 24.25
N ALA A 360 37.65 22.41 23.45
CA ALA A 360 38.20 21.60 22.38
C ALA A 360 39.16 20.48 22.85
N ASP A 361 39.40 19.56 21.90
CA ASP A 361 40.53 18.65 21.72
C ASP A 361 40.98 17.76 22.89
N GLY A 362 40.74 16.47 22.70
CA GLY A 362 41.35 15.40 23.49
C GLY A 362 40.88 14.03 23.04
N ALA A 363 41.61 13.45 22.07
CA ALA A 363 41.76 12.02 21.80
C ALA A 363 40.52 11.12 21.96
N ALA A 364 40.01 10.62 20.82
CA ALA A 364 39.13 9.45 20.80
C ALA A 364 39.79 8.28 21.58
N PRO A 365 39.15 7.73 22.63
CA PRO A 365 39.54 6.44 23.14
C PRO A 365 39.04 5.38 22.17
N GLY A 366 39.96 4.50 21.79
CA GLY A 366 39.73 3.39 20.89
C GLY A 366 38.61 2.46 21.38
N LEU A 367 38.06 1.79 20.39
CA LEU A 367 37.19 0.63 20.49
C LEU A 367 37.94 -0.49 21.21
N ASP A 368 37.80 -0.59 22.53
CA ASP A 368 38.09 -1.82 23.27
C ASP A 368 36.76 -2.41 23.76
N GLY A 369 36.48 -3.62 23.27
CA GLY A 369 35.36 -4.43 23.69
C GLY A 369 35.47 -4.71 25.18
N THR A 370 34.76 -3.93 25.99
CA THR A 370 34.51 -4.26 27.39
C THR A 370 33.35 -5.24 27.38
N GLU A 371 33.65 -6.54 27.32
CA GLU A 371 32.66 -7.55 27.69
C GLU A 371 32.19 -7.20 29.11
N CYS A 372 30.90 -6.92 29.28
CA CYS A 372 30.30 -6.77 30.59
C CYS A 372 30.65 -8.03 31.41
N THR A 373 31.54 -7.89 32.40
CA THR A 373 31.80 -8.93 33.41
C THR A 373 30.62 -8.97 34.37
N ALA A 374 29.45 -9.33 33.85
CA ALA A 374 28.25 -9.54 34.64
C ALA A 374 28.55 -10.62 35.69
N SER A 375 28.09 -10.38 36.93
CA SER A 375 28.26 -11.29 38.05
C SER A 375 27.83 -12.72 37.67
N GLY A 376 28.52 -13.72 38.22
CA GLY A 376 28.22 -15.14 37.95
C GLY A 376 26.76 -15.51 38.22
N ALA A 377 26.15 -14.87 39.23
CA ALA A 377 24.74 -15.01 39.57
C ALA A 377 23.82 -14.51 38.43
N VAL A 378 24.10 -13.33 37.88
CA VAL A 378 23.35 -12.74 36.77
C VAL A 378 23.44 -13.63 35.54
N ARG A 379 24.64 -14.13 35.22
CA ARG A 379 24.82 -15.05 34.09
C ARG A 379 24.00 -16.32 34.27
N ARG A 380 23.97 -16.90 35.49
CA ARG A 380 23.16 -18.09 35.80
C ARG A 380 21.68 -17.86 35.59
N ILE A 381 21.13 -16.74 36.07
CA ILE A 381 19.72 -16.39 35.86
C ILE A 381 19.38 -16.21 34.37
N VAL A 382 20.30 -15.66 33.57
CA VAL A 382 20.09 -15.46 32.12
C VAL A 382 20.07 -16.80 31.37
N PHE A 383 21.05 -17.67 31.62
CA PHE A 383 21.28 -18.86 30.80
C PHE A 383 20.70 -20.16 31.37
N ASP A 384 20.30 -20.21 32.64
CA ASP A 384 19.66 -21.37 33.27
C ASP A 384 18.16 -21.11 33.51
N PRO A 385 17.28 -21.60 32.61
CA PRO A 385 15.84 -21.44 32.77
C PRO A 385 15.29 -22.16 34.00
N LYS A 386 15.91 -23.27 34.43
CA LYS A 386 15.45 -24.04 35.58
C LYS A 386 15.71 -23.28 36.87
N PHE A 387 16.93 -22.76 37.02
CA PHE A 387 17.27 -21.91 38.18
C PHE A 387 16.40 -20.65 38.24
N ARG A 388 16.18 -19.97 37.10
CA ARG A 388 15.27 -18.82 37.06
C ARG A 388 13.82 -19.20 37.42
N GLY A 389 13.36 -20.38 37.01
CA GLY A 389 12.07 -20.94 37.41
C GLY A 389 11.97 -21.10 38.93
N GLN A 390 12.98 -21.74 39.55
CA GLN A 390 13.04 -21.92 41.01
C GLN A 390 13.01 -20.61 41.79
N VAL A 391 13.69 -19.56 41.30
CA VAL A 391 13.63 -18.21 41.92
C VAL A 391 12.21 -17.64 41.85
N LEU A 392 11.52 -17.81 40.73
CA LEU A 392 10.14 -17.37 40.57
C LEU A 392 9.18 -18.19 41.42
N ASP A 393 9.39 -19.50 41.54
CA ASP A 393 8.58 -20.40 42.38
C ASP A 393 8.70 -19.99 43.85
N ASP A 394 9.92 -19.75 44.36
CA ASP A 394 10.16 -19.26 45.73
C ASP A 394 9.47 -17.89 45.96
N LEU A 395 9.53 -16.98 44.98
CA LEU A 395 8.87 -15.67 45.08
C LEU A 395 7.34 -15.78 45.08
N HIS A 396 6.75 -16.65 44.24
CA HIS A 396 5.30 -16.87 44.24
C HIS A 396 4.83 -17.61 45.51
N GLU A 397 5.63 -18.52 46.05
CA GLU A 397 5.34 -19.19 47.34
C GLU A 397 5.26 -18.15 48.46
N LEU A 398 6.24 -17.25 48.54
CA LEU A 398 6.24 -16.15 49.50
C LEU A 398 5.06 -15.19 49.28
N GLN A 399 4.79 -14.82 48.02
CA GLN A 399 3.65 -13.97 47.66
C GLN A 399 2.32 -14.57 48.10
N ALA A 400 2.09 -15.84 47.81
CA ALA A 400 0.87 -16.56 48.17
C ALA A 400 0.68 -16.62 49.69
N PHE A 401 1.76 -16.90 50.43
CA PHE A 401 1.74 -16.88 51.88
C PHE A 401 1.37 -15.50 52.44
N LEU A 402 2.05 -14.43 51.99
CA LEU A 402 1.80 -13.08 52.48
C LEU A 402 0.39 -12.59 52.12
N ALA A 403 -0.08 -12.87 50.90
CA ALA A 403 -1.43 -12.54 50.47
C ALA A 403 -2.50 -13.25 51.31
N GLN A 404 -2.33 -14.56 51.55
CA GLN A 404 -3.24 -15.33 52.42
C GLN A 404 -3.28 -14.76 53.84
N ARG A 405 -2.14 -14.29 54.37
CA ARG A 405 -2.06 -13.67 55.70
C ARG A 405 -2.77 -12.32 55.73
N GLN A 406 -2.69 -11.55 54.65
CA GLN A 406 -3.30 -10.23 54.57
C GLN A 406 -4.83 -10.33 54.56
N GLU A 407 -5.38 -11.30 53.81
CA GLU A 407 -6.80 -11.61 53.83
C GLU A 407 -7.26 -12.16 55.19
N GLY A 408 -6.45 -13.05 55.81
CA GLY A 408 -6.74 -13.62 57.12
C GLY A 408 -6.73 -12.63 58.30
N LEU A 409 -6.04 -11.49 58.17
CA LEU A 409 -6.09 -10.36 59.12
C LEU A 409 -7.30 -9.45 58.89
N SER A 410 -7.84 -9.41 57.66
CA SER A 410 -9.05 -8.66 57.30
C SER A 410 -10.32 -9.38 57.77
N GLU A 411 -10.32 -10.72 57.71
CA GLU A 411 -11.41 -11.54 58.25
C GLU A 411 -11.26 -11.76 59.76
N ALA A 412 -12.28 -11.40 60.55
CA ALA A 412 -12.32 -11.53 62.01
C ALA A 412 -12.15 -12.98 62.55
N THR A 413 -12.07 -13.98 61.67
CA THR A 413 -11.86 -15.40 61.95
C THR A 413 -10.39 -15.74 62.26
N GLY A 414 -9.43 -14.91 61.82
CA GLY A 414 -7.99 -15.12 62.07
C GLY A 414 -7.58 -14.95 63.53
N LEU A 415 -8.29 -14.14 64.32
CA LEU A 415 -8.01 -13.87 65.73
C LEU A 415 -8.03 -15.13 66.63
N VAL A 416 -8.79 -16.16 66.24
CA VAL A 416 -8.89 -17.42 67.02
C VAL A 416 -7.73 -18.36 66.71
N ALA A 417 -7.17 -18.33 65.49
CA ALA A 417 -5.97 -19.10 65.12
C ALA A 417 -4.67 -18.43 65.61
N ILE A 418 -4.64 -17.09 65.66
CA ILE A 418 -3.49 -16.30 66.12
C ILE A 418 -3.21 -16.55 67.62
N GLY A 419 -4.23 -16.83 68.44
CA GLY A 419 -4.04 -17.13 69.87
C GLY A 419 -3.28 -18.43 70.17
N VAL A 420 -3.05 -19.29 69.17
CA VAL A 420 -2.27 -20.54 69.28
C VAL A 420 -0.85 -20.38 68.71
N LEU A 421 -0.58 -19.27 68.00
CA LEU A 421 0.71 -18.98 67.39
C LEU A 421 1.57 -18.11 68.33
N SER A 422 2.89 -18.21 68.20
CA SER A 422 3.87 -17.45 69.00
C SER A 422 3.63 -15.93 68.91
N GLU A 423 3.99 -15.16 69.96
CA GLU A 423 3.88 -13.69 70.00
C GLU A 423 4.55 -12.99 68.80
N ALA A 424 5.61 -13.60 68.24
CA ALA A 424 6.31 -13.11 67.05
C ALA A 424 5.46 -13.14 65.77
N VAL A 425 4.53 -14.09 65.67
CA VAL A 425 3.67 -14.29 64.48
C VAL A 425 2.35 -13.52 64.62
N GLY A 426 1.88 -13.29 65.85
CA GLY A 426 0.64 -12.58 66.13
C GLY A 426 0.74 -11.04 66.17
N GLY A 427 1.95 -10.48 66.16
CA GLY A 427 2.21 -9.04 66.30
C GLY A 427 2.41 -8.27 64.99
N VAL A 428 2.34 -8.92 63.82
CA VAL A 428 2.57 -8.27 62.52
C VAL A 428 1.35 -7.47 62.09
N GLU A 429 1.53 -6.17 61.86
CA GLU A 429 0.46 -5.25 61.46
C GLU A 429 0.13 -5.38 59.95
N ALA A 430 -1.12 -5.09 59.57
CA ALA A 430 -1.57 -5.17 58.18
C ALA A 430 -0.73 -4.29 57.23
N ASP A 431 -0.28 -3.12 57.69
CA ASP A 431 0.55 -2.20 56.92
C ASP A 431 1.95 -2.78 56.66
N THR A 432 2.55 -3.44 57.65
CA THR A 432 3.86 -4.12 57.49
C THR A 432 3.77 -5.27 56.50
N LEU A 433 2.69 -6.05 56.55
CA LEU A 433 2.45 -7.15 55.63
C LEU A 433 2.20 -6.67 54.20
N GLY A 434 1.47 -5.56 54.03
CA GLY A 434 1.30 -4.90 52.73
C GLY A 434 2.65 -4.46 52.15
N GLY A 435 3.53 -3.87 52.98
CA GLY A 435 4.88 -3.48 52.56
C GLY A 435 5.77 -4.65 52.14
N MET A 436 5.64 -5.82 52.77
CA MET A 436 6.34 -7.05 52.37
C MET A 436 5.81 -7.56 51.03
N LEU A 437 4.49 -7.60 50.85
CA LEU A 437 3.86 -8.06 49.61
C LEU A 437 4.21 -7.16 48.42
N GLU A 438 4.18 -5.84 48.60
CA GLU A 438 4.62 -4.89 47.57
C GLU A 438 6.07 -5.10 47.13
N ALA A 439 6.97 -5.46 48.05
CA ALA A 439 8.37 -5.75 47.73
C ALA A 439 8.51 -7.06 46.92
N VAL A 440 7.73 -8.09 47.25
CA VAL A 440 7.68 -9.34 46.48
C VAL A 440 7.10 -9.10 45.08
N ASP A 441 6.02 -8.33 44.97
CA ASP A 441 5.42 -7.95 43.69
C ASP A 441 6.38 -7.14 42.82
N ALA A 442 7.16 -6.24 43.42
CA ALA A 442 8.19 -5.47 42.72
C ALA A 442 9.31 -6.38 42.18
N ALA A 443 9.77 -7.36 42.98
CA ALA A 443 10.76 -8.35 42.55
C ALA A 443 10.20 -9.24 41.41
N LEU A 444 8.97 -9.75 41.55
CA LEU A 444 8.29 -10.51 40.51
C LEU A 444 8.13 -9.71 39.21
N ALA A 445 7.74 -8.43 39.29
CA ALA A 445 7.64 -7.54 38.13
C ALA A 445 9.00 -7.32 37.45
N ALA A 446 10.09 -7.25 38.22
CA ALA A 446 11.44 -7.11 37.69
C ALA A 446 11.91 -8.34 36.89
N PHE A 447 11.52 -9.56 37.29
CA PHE A 447 11.81 -10.78 36.53
C PHE A 447 10.84 -11.03 35.37
N THR A 448 9.55 -10.71 35.56
CA THR A 448 8.48 -11.12 34.65
C THR A 448 7.93 -10.01 33.76
N GLY A 449 8.45 -8.78 33.88
CA GLY A 449 8.07 -7.66 33.04
C GLY A 449 8.30 -7.91 31.54
N GLN A 450 7.55 -7.21 30.69
CA GLN A 450 7.65 -7.38 29.23
C GLN A 450 9.05 -7.10 28.69
N ARG A 451 9.68 -6.03 29.18
CA ARG A 451 11.03 -5.62 28.76
C ARG A 451 12.11 -6.67 29.10
N PRO A 452 12.28 -7.13 30.35
CA PRO A 452 13.28 -8.15 30.69
C PRO A 452 13.03 -9.47 29.95
N LYS A 453 11.77 -9.90 29.79
CA LYS A 453 11.42 -11.08 28.98
C LYS A 453 11.89 -10.96 27.53
N GLN A 454 11.65 -9.80 26.89
CA GLN A 454 12.11 -9.56 25.52
C GLN A 454 13.64 -9.57 25.41
N LEU A 455 14.34 -8.90 26.32
CA LEU A 455 15.81 -8.89 26.35
C LEU A 455 16.39 -10.29 26.53
N LEU A 456 15.78 -11.08 27.41
CA LEU A 456 16.12 -12.47 27.62
C LEU A 456 15.91 -13.32 26.34
N LEU A 457 14.79 -13.14 25.64
CA LEU A 457 14.51 -13.84 24.39
C LEU A 457 15.50 -13.44 23.28
N ILE A 458 15.86 -12.14 23.18
CA ILE A 458 16.85 -11.65 22.22
C ILE A 458 18.22 -12.28 22.48
N LYS A 459 18.61 -12.44 23.74
CA LYS A 459 19.92 -12.99 24.12
C LYS A 459 19.98 -14.51 24.03
N THR A 460 18.89 -15.21 24.37
CA THR A 460 18.85 -16.69 24.47
C THR A 460 18.39 -17.37 23.18
N SER A 461 17.57 -16.73 22.35
CA SER A 461 17.01 -17.34 21.13
C SER A 461 17.45 -16.62 19.86
N GLN A 462 18.29 -17.28 19.05
CA GLN A 462 18.70 -16.76 17.75
C GLN A 462 17.52 -16.65 16.77
N ARG A 463 16.58 -17.61 16.80
CA ARG A 463 15.39 -17.59 15.95
C ARG A 463 14.50 -16.37 16.21
N PHE A 464 14.37 -15.98 17.48
CA PHE A 464 13.61 -14.78 17.86
C PHE A 464 14.29 -13.52 17.34
N LEU A 465 15.62 -13.42 17.51
CA LEU A 465 16.41 -12.30 16.98
C LEU A 465 16.24 -12.18 15.46
N ASP A 466 16.41 -13.27 14.72
CA ASP A 466 16.31 -13.26 13.25
C ASP A 466 14.91 -12.85 12.78
N ARG A 467 13.85 -13.35 13.46
CA ARG A 467 12.47 -12.94 13.18
C ARG A 467 12.27 -11.45 13.44
N LEU A 468 12.73 -10.94 14.58
CA LEU A 468 12.58 -9.53 14.94
C LEU A 468 13.31 -8.60 13.95
N VAL A 469 14.53 -8.96 13.57
CA VAL A 469 15.31 -8.23 12.56
C VAL A 469 14.58 -8.24 11.22
N LYS A 470 14.11 -9.41 10.77
CA LYS A 470 13.35 -9.56 9.52
C LYS A 470 12.08 -8.73 9.51
N ASP A 471 11.34 -8.70 10.62
CA ASP A 471 10.10 -7.93 10.74
C ASP A 471 10.37 -6.42 10.65
N LEU A 472 11.43 -5.93 11.29
CA LEU A 472 11.84 -4.52 11.21
C LEU A 472 12.37 -4.14 9.82
N GLU A 473 13.17 -5.01 9.19
CA GLU A 473 13.64 -4.83 7.82
C GLU A 473 12.48 -4.83 6.81
N GLN A 474 11.50 -5.71 7.02
CA GLN A 474 10.27 -5.72 6.23
C GLN A 474 9.54 -4.39 6.38
N LYS A 475 9.31 -3.90 7.61
CA LYS A 475 8.69 -2.59 7.86
C LYS A 475 9.46 -1.45 7.17
N ARG A 476 10.79 -1.45 7.23
CA ARG A 476 11.65 -0.48 6.51
C ARG A 476 11.48 -0.57 4.99
N SER A 477 11.42 -1.78 4.44
CA SER A 477 11.33 -2.01 2.99
C SER A 477 9.98 -1.58 2.39
N GLN A 478 8.91 -1.60 3.18
CA GLN A 478 7.56 -1.24 2.73
C GLN A 478 7.49 0.22 2.26
N GLU A 479 8.15 1.15 2.96
CA GLU A 479 8.24 2.54 2.54
C GLU A 479 8.84 2.66 1.12
N GLY A 480 9.95 1.95 0.88
CA GLY A 480 10.60 1.92 -0.43
C GLY A 480 9.73 1.30 -1.53
N LYS A 481 8.92 0.29 -1.20
CA LYS A 481 7.94 -0.31 -2.12
C LYS A 481 6.88 0.72 -2.54
N TRP A 482 6.29 1.42 -1.57
CA TRP A 482 5.26 2.43 -1.85
C TRP A 482 5.81 3.65 -2.60
N LYS A 483 7.03 4.11 -2.27
CA LYS A 483 7.72 5.16 -3.03
C LYS A 483 7.98 4.76 -4.48
N ARG A 484 8.37 3.51 -4.74
CA ARG A 484 8.54 2.98 -6.11
C ARG A 484 7.21 2.92 -6.87
N SER A 485 6.14 2.49 -6.21
CA SER A 485 4.78 2.52 -6.78
C SER A 485 4.36 3.94 -7.18
N ALA A 486 4.58 4.93 -6.29
CA ALA A 486 4.28 6.33 -6.57
C ALA A 486 5.10 6.88 -7.75
N ALA A 487 6.39 6.54 -7.82
CA ALA A 487 7.26 6.94 -8.94
C ALA A 487 6.83 6.30 -10.27
N ALA A 488 6.39 5.03 -10.26
CA ALA A 488 5.88 4.35 -11.45
C ALA A 488 4.57 4.97 -11.94
N ALA A 489 3.64 5.28 -11.03
CA ALA A 489 2.40 6.00 -11.36
C ALA A 489 2.69 7.38 -11.96
N GLU A 490 3.66 8.11 -11.40
CA GLU A 490 4.07 9.43 -11.91
C GLU A 490 4.68 9.37 -13.32
N ARG A 491 5.50 8.35 -13.62
CA ARG A 491 6.05 8.15 -14.98
C ARG A 491 4.94 7.90 -15.99
N ARG A 492 4.04 6.94 -15.71
CA ARG A 492 2.89 6.67 -16.57
C ARG A 492 2.00 7.90 -16.76
N ARG A 493 1.77 8.68 -15.71
CA ARG A 493 0.99 9.92 -15.79
C ARG A 493 1.62 10.90 -16.78
N LYS A 494 2.94 11.09 -16.71
CA LYS A 494 3.66 11.95 -17.65
C LYS A 494 3.52 11.46 -19.09
N ASP A 495 3.68 10.16 -19.33
CA ASP A 495 3.55 9.59 -20.67
C ASP A 495 2.13 9.80 -21.23
N LEU A 496 1.08 9.53 -20.44
CA LEU A 496 -0.31 9.76 -20.84
C LEU A 496 -0.62 11.26 -21.02
N SER A 497 -0.05 12.14 -20.19
CA SER A 497 -0.23 13.59 -20.35
C SER A 497 0.39 14.12 -21.65
N GLN A 498 1.51 13.54 -22.10
CA GLN A 498 2.10 13.87 -23.40
C GLN A 498 1.24 13.38 -24.56
N GLN A 499 0.67 12.17 -24.43
CA GLN A 499 -0.29 11.64 -25.42
C GLN A 499 -1.55 12.50 -25.50
N LEU A 500 -2.07 12.95 -24.34
CA LEU A 500 -3.21 13.86 -24.27
C LEU A 500 -2.89 15.22 -24.89
N ALA A 501 -1.70 15.77 -24.63
CA ALA A 501 -1.26 17.01 -25.26
C ALA A 501 -1.19 16.85 -26.79
N ALA A 502 -0.60 15.75 -27.28
CA ALA A 502 -0.52 15.48 -28.72
C ALA A 502 -1.90 15.29 -29.37
N SER A 503 -2.83 14.57 -28.71
CA SER A 503 -4.19 14.37 -29.24
C SER A 503 -5.02 15.65 -29.19
N SER A 504 -4.87 16.49 -28.16
CA SER A 504 -5.56 17.77 -28.06
C SER A 504 -5.17 18.75 -29.17
N VAL A 505 -3.88 18.78 -29.56
CA VAL A 505 -3.40 19.59 -30.70
C VAL A 505 -4.00 19.10 -32.00
N LYS A 506 -4.06 17.77 -32.21
CA LYS A 506 -4.70 17.17 -33.39
C LYS A 506 -6.19 17.52 -33.45
N LEU A 507 -6.90 17.40 -32.33
CA LEU A 507 -8.31 17.73 -32.19
C LEU A 507 -8.57 19.21 -32.51
N ALA A 508 -7.81 20.14 -31.90
CA ALA A 508 -7.94 21.57 -32.16
C ALA A 508 -7.66 21.92 -33.64
N GLY A 509 -6.64 21.29 -34.24
CA GLY A 509 -6.34 21.44 -35.66
C GLY A 509 -7.45 20.92 -36.58
N LEU A 510 -8.11 19.82 -36.22
CA LEU A 510 -9.25 19.27 -36.96
C LEU A 510 -10.49 20.16 -36.85
N ILE A 511 -10.79 20.68 -35.65
CA ILE A 511 -11.90 21.63 -35.42
C ILE A 511 -11.70 22.90 -36.25
N LYS A 512 -10.50 23.48 -36.20
CA LYS A 512 -10.16 24.69 -36.99
C LYS A 512 -10.31 24.46 -38.49
N ARG A 513 -9.81 23.33 -39.01
CA ARG A 513 -9.97 22.97 -40.43
C ARG A 513 -11.43 22.78 -40.80
N THR A 514 -12.21 22.06 -39.99
CA THR A 514 -13.64 21.83 -40.23
C THR A 514 -14.42 23.14 -40.23
N TRP A 515 -14.10 24.07 -39.33
CA TRP A 515 -14.68 25.41 -39.32
C TRP A 515 -14.36 26.20 -40.59
N ARG A 516 -13.11 26.18 -41.06
CA ARG A 516 -12.73 26.84 -42.32
C ARG A 516 -13.48 26.25 -43.51
N VAL A 517 -13.56 24.92 -43.60
CA VAL A 517 -14.31 24.23 -44.65
C VAL A 517 -15.78 24.66 -44.62
N LYS A 518 -16.40 24.73 -43.45
CA LYS A 518 -17.79 25.21 -43.31
C LYS A 518 -17.98 26.60 -43.91
N VAL A 519 -17.14 27.56 -43.51
CA VAL A 519 -17.23 28.96 -43.95
C VAL A 519 -17.01 29.11 -45.46
N GLU A 520 -16.00 28.43 -46.01
CA GLU A 520 -15.73 28.48 -47.45
C GLU A 520 -16.84 27.80 -48.26
N VAL A 521 -17.40 26.68 -47.78
CA VAL A 521 -18.54 26.04 -48.43
C VAL A 521 -19.78 26.95 -48.41
N GLU A 522 -20.11 27.59 -47.29
CA GLU A 522 -21.22 28.57 -47.21
C GLU A 522 -21.06 29.68 -48.25
N LYS A 523 -19.84 30.23 -48.38
CA LYS A 523 -19.50 31.26 -49.37
C LYS A 523 -19.58 30.75 -50.81
N MET A 524 -19.03 29.56 -51.08
CA MET A 524 -19.04 28.96 -52.42
C MET A 524 -20.44 28.60 -52.88
N ILE A 525 -21.27 28.05 -52.00
CA ILE A 525 -22.68 27.81 -52.31
C ILE A 525 -23.39 29.17 -52.49
N SER A 526 -23.11 30.19 -51.68
CA SER A 526 -23.73 31.53 -51.83
C SER A 526 -23.51 32.12 -53.22
N ALA A 527 -22.30 31.98 -53.76
CA ALA A 527 -21.99 32.40 -55.13
C ALA A 527 -22.85 31.68 -56.18
N GLN A 528 -23.15 30.40 -55.99
CA GLN A 528 -24.02 29.60 -56.89
C GLN A 528 -25.50 29.98 -56.83
N PHE A 529 -25.92 30.72 -55.80
CA PHE A 529 -27.30 31.17 -55.56
C PHE A 529 -27.42 32.70 -55.55
N GLN A 530 -26.66 33.39 -56.42
CA GLN A 530 -26.77 34.84 -56.65
C GLN A 530 -26.47 35.69 -55.40
N GLY A 531 -25.57 35.23 -54.52
CA GLY A 531 -25.16 35.95 -53.31
C GLY A 531 -26.15 35.85 -52.15
N ARG A 532 -27.07 34.88 -52.19
CA ARG A 532 -27.99 34.60 -51.07
C ARG A 532 -27.21 34.03 -49.89
N THR A 533 -27.48 34.52 -48.67
CA THR A 533 -26.85 34.02 -47.44
C THR A 533 -27.23 32.57 -47.20
N ILE A 534 -26.24 31.71 -46.94
CA ILE A 534 -26.44 30.28 -46.67
C ILE A 534 -25.80 29.94 -45.34
N ASN A 535 -26.52 29.22 -44.51
CA ASN A 535 -26.01 28.69 -43.25
C ASN A 535 -26.01 27.17 -43.30
N ILE A 536 -24.89 26.56 -42.97
CA ILE A 536 -24.82 25.12 -42.73
C ILE A 536 -25.21 24.88 -41.26
N LEU A 537 -26.34 24.20 -41.05
CA LEU A 537 -26.94 23.95 -39.74
C LEU A 537 -26.91 22.46 -39.36
N GLY A 538 -27.09 22.19 -38.07
CA GLY A 538 -27.10 20.87 -37.44
C GLY A 538 -26.07 20.77 -36.31
N ASP A 539 -25.72 19.54 -35.95
CA ASP A 539 -24.77 19.22 -34.87
C ASP A 539 -23.36 19.76 -35.13
N ILE A 540 -23.04 20.11 -36.37
CA ILE A 540 -21.81 20.83 -36.71
C ILE A 540 -21.61 22.09 -35.86
N ASN A 541 -22.68 22.82 -35.53
CA ASN A 541 -22.53 24.06 -34.77
C ASN A 541 -22.23 23.77 -33.30
N SER A 542 -22.81 22.72 -32.71
CA SER A 542 -22.52 22.32 -31.32
C SER A 542 -21.12 21.72 -31.18
N VAL A 543 -20.69 20.90 -32.15
CA VAL A 543 -19.36 20.30 -32.17
C VAL A 543 -18.25 21.36 -32.34
N LEU A 544 -18.50 22.39 -33.16
CA LEU A 544 -17.56 23.49 -33.39
C LEU A 544 -17.61 24.59 -32.31
N SER A 545 -18.75 24.79 -31.63
CA SER A 545 -18.88 25.78 -30.54
C SER A 545 -18.49 25.22 -29.17
N GLY A 546 -18.58 23.90 -28.98
CA GLY A 546 -18.20 23.21 -27.76
C GLY A 546 -16.71 22.89 -27.69
N SER A 547 -15.86 23.84 -28.08
CA SER A 547 -14.39 23.77 -27.99
C SER A 547 -13.83 24.93 -27.21
#